data_AF-A0A938CLG6-F1
#
_entry.id   AF-A0A938CLG6-F1
#
_cell.length_a   1.000
_cell.length_b   1.000
_cell.length_c   1.000
_cell.angle_alpha   90.00
_cell.angle_beta   90.00
_cell.angle_gamma   90.00
#
_symmetry.space_group_name_H-M   'P 1'
#
loop_
_entity.id
_entity.type
_entity.pdbx_description
1 polymer ?
#
loop_
_entity_poly.entity_id
_entity_poly.type
_entity_poly.pdbx_seq_one_letter_code
_entity_poly.pdbx_strand_id
1 'polypeptide(L)'
;RIRQELFKLLAASGAVATLRIMARAGILRHVLPYTEEWRVLGRLPADPVLRVSVLAADPEGLRDRLRLSNREAQRIAALGATPPPTPGLRPAEQKAILYRLGPEAWADAVHLAWARSQAPRGDRGWQRLLNLPRRWTIPVFPVTGHDLLGRGMAAGPELGERLHRLEDWWIAMDFKPGKVEILGRLTAEGN
;
A
#
# COMPACT_ATOMS: atom_id res chain seq x y z
N ARG A 1 -26.46 -9.33 1.06
CA ARG A 1 -26.48 -10.61 0.30
C ARG A 1 -25.48 -10.62 -0.85
N ILE A 2 -25.64 -9.84 -1.94
CA ILE A 2 -24.73 -9.88 -3.12
C ILE A 2 -23.25 -9.70 -2.73
N ARG A 3 -22.92 -8.64 -1.97
CA ARG A 3 -21.55 -8.43 -1.42
C ARG A 3 -21.00 -9.66 -0.71
N GLN A 4 -21.77 -10.25 0.21
CA GLN A 4 -21.33 -11.36 1.04
C GLN A 4 -21.01 -12.59 0.19
N GLU A 5 -21.87 -12.92 -0.78
CA GLU A 5 -21.63 -14.04 -1.69
C GLU A 5 -20.42 -13.80 -2.60
N LEU A 6 -20.25 -12.57 -3.11
CA LEU A 6 -19.04 -12.21 -3.87
C LEU A 6 -17.77 -12.34 -3.03
N PHE A 7 -17.77 -11.86 -1.79
CA PHE A 7 -16.60 -11.94 -0.91
C PHE A 7 -16.27 -13.38 -0.50
N LYS A 8 -17.29 -14.20 -0.21
CA LYS A 8 -17.11 -15.65 0.01
C LYS A 8 -16.50 -16.32 -1.22
N LEU A 9 -17.00 -15.97 -2.42
CA LEU A 9 -16.48 -16.49 -3.67
C LEU A 9 -15.02 -16.09 -3.86
N LEU A 10 -14.67 -14.83 -3.64
CA LEU A 10 -13.31 -14.33 -3.79
C LEU A 10 -12.34 -14.94 -2.80
N ALA A 11 -12.79 -15.35 -1.60
CA ALA A 11 -11.98 -16.06 -0.62
C ALA A 11 -11.79 -17.57 -0.94
N ALA A 12 -12.52 -18.13 -1.91
CA ALA A 12 -12.45 -19.55 -2.24
C ALA A 12 -11.22 -19.92 -3.09
N SER A 13 -10.77 -21.17 -2.99
CA SER A 13 -9.68 -21.73 -3.82
C SER A 13 -10.04 -21.77 -5.30
N GLY A 14 -11.32 -22.03 -5.63
CA GLY A 14 -11.85 -22.08 -6.99
C GLY A 14 -12.35 -20.74 -7.55
N ALA A 15 -12.12 -19.61 -6.85
CA ALA A 15 -12.70 -18.31 -7.18
C ALA A 15 -12.60 -17.96 -8.67
N VAL A 16 -11.41 -18.10 -9.26
CA VAL A 16 -11.15 -17.73 -10.66
C VAL A 16 -11.94 -18.60 -11.64
N ALA A 17 -12.06 -19.90 -11.39
CA ALA A 17 -12.81 -20.79 -12.28
C ALA A 17 -14.29 -20.38 -12.32
N THR A 18 -14.88 -20.15 -11.15
CA THR A 18 -16.28 -19.71 -11.02
C THR A 18 -16.50 -18.31 -11.60
N LEU A 19 -15.60 -17.34 -11.33
CA LEU A 19 -15.71 -15.99 -11.89
C LEU A 19 -15.67 -16.01 -13.42
N ARG A 20 -14.83 -16.86 -14.03
CA ARG A 20 -14.79 -17.04 -15.50
C ARG A 20 -16.09 -17.63 -16.05
N ILE A 21 -16.72 -18.56 -15.34
CA ILE A 21 -18.04 -19.10 -15.70
C ILE A 21 -19.10 -18.00 -15.62
N MET A 22 -19.11 -17.23 -14.53
CA MET A 22 -20.04 -16.10 -14.34
C MET A 22 -19.86 -15.02 -15.40
N ALA A 23 -18.62 -14.72 -15.80
CA ALA A 23 -18.32 -13.76 -16.87
C ALA A 23 -18.88 -14.23 -18.21
N ARG A 24 -18.60 -15.49 -18.61
CA ARG A 24 -19.11 -16.10 -19.85
C ARG A 24 -20.63 -16.20 -19.91
N ALA A 25 -21.26 -16.52 -18.78
CA ALA A 25 -22.72 -16.55 -18.65
C ALA A 25 -23.35 -15.14 -18.59
N GLY A 26 -22.54 -14.08 -18.57
CA GLY A 26 -23.03 -12.72 -18.48
C GLY A 26 -23.59 -12.33 -17.11
N ILE A 27 -23.34 -13.13 -16.07
CA ILE A 27 -23.82 -12.87 -14.70
C ILE A 27 -22.97 -11.78 -14.05
N LEU A 28 -21.65 -11.80 -14.25
CA LEU A 28 -20.72 -10.96 -13.51
C LEU A 28 -20.91 -9.45 -13.76
N ARG A 29 -21.26 -9.05 -15.00
CA ARG A 29 -21.56 -7.65 -15.35
C ARG A 29 -22.73 -7.06 -14.57
N HIS A 30 -23.66 -7.90 -14.11
CA HIS A 30 -24.80 -7.47 -13.28
C HIS A 30 -24.41 -7.27 -11.81
N VAL A 31 -23.23 -7.79 -11.40
CA VAL A 31 -22.68 -7.62 -10.05
C VAL A 31 -21.79 -6.37 -10.00
N LEU A 32 -20.84 -6.25 -10.94
CA LEU A 32 -19.99 -5.07 -11.10
C LEU A 32 -19.38 -5.01 -12.52
N PRO A 33 -18.98 -3.83 -13.02
CA PRO A 33 -18.01 -3.71 -14.10
C PRO A 33 -16.70 -4.40 -13.71
N TYR A 34 -16.18 -5.25 -14.58
CA TYR A 34 -15.05 -6.11 -14.24
C TYR A 34 -13.95 -6.12 -15.32
N THR A 35 -12.75 -6.48 -14.90
CA THR A 35 -11.60 -6.77 -15.77
C THR A 35 -11.45 -8.28 -15.95
N GLU A 36 -10.75 -8.69 -17.01
CA GLU A 36 -10.43 -10.10 -17.28
C GLU A 36 -9.00 -10.47 -16.85
N GLU A 37 -8.46 -9.84 -15.79
CA GLU A 37 -7.12 -10.14 -15.24
C GLU A 37 -7.08 -11.49 -14.47
N TRP A 38 -7.65 -12.56 -15.04
CA TRP A 38 -7.80 -13.89 -14.41
C TRP A 38 -6.50 -14.49 -13.91
N ARG A 39 -5.40 -14.29 -14.66
CA ARG A 39 -4.05 -14.74 -14.26
C ARG A 39 -3.59 -14.05 -12.99
N VAL A 40 -3.81 -12.74 -12.88
CA VAL A 40 -3.42 -11.94 -11.72
C VAL A 40 -4.26 -12.35 -10.52
N LEU A 41 -5.58 -12.43 -10.68
CA LEU A 41 -6.51 -12.91 -9.64
C LEU A 41 -6.12 -14.29 -9.10
N GLY A 42 -5.74 -15.22 -9.98
CA GLY A 42 -5.33 -16.56 -9.57
C GLY A 42 -3.99 -16.59 -8.84
N ARG A 43 -3.15 -15.56 -9.02
CA ARG A 43 -1.85 -15.44 -8.36
C ARG A 43 -1.93 -14.75 -7.01
N LEU A 44 -2.95 -13.93 -6.77
CA LEU A 44 -3.18 -13.26 -5.51
C LEU A 44 -3.52 -14.23 -4.36
N PRO A 45 -3.19 -13.85 -3.11
CA PRO A 45 -3.74 -14.49 -1.92
C PRO A 45 -5.26 -14.62 -1.98
N ALA A 46 -5.82 -15.54 -1.18
CA ALA A 46 -7.27 -15.68 -1.00
C ALA A 46 -7.87 -14.55 -0.13
N ASP A 47 -7.41 -13.32 -0.34
CA ASP A 47 -7.93 -12.11 0.29
C ASP A 47 -8.99 -11.49 -0.66
N PRO A 48 -10.25 -11.35 -0.21
CA PRO A 48 -11.32 -10.85 -1.06
C PRO A 48 -11.18 -9.36 -1.41
N VAL A 49 -10.56 -8.55 -0.55
CA VAL A 49 -10.34 -7.11 -0.79
C VAL A 49 -9.32 -6.92 -1.90
N LEU A 50 -8.21 -7.65 -1.83
CA LEU A 50 -7.16 -7.61 -2.84
C LEU A 50 -7.59 -8.23 -4.17
N ARG A 51 -8.44 -9.26 -4.13
CA ARG A 51 -9.00 -9.85 -5.35
C ARG A 51 -10.06 -8.94 -5.97
N VAL A 52 -10.92 -8.29 -5.19
CA VAL A 52 -11.93 -7.38 -5.76
C VAL A 52 -11.28 -6.13 -6.37
N SER A 53 -10.15 -5.65 -5.83
CA SER A 53 -9.44 -4.50 -6.38
C SER A 53 -8.87 -4.74 -7.78
N VAL A 54 -8.57 -5.99 -8.13
CA VAL A 54 -8.16 -6.39 -9.49
C VAL A 54 -9.37 -6.75 -10.36
N LEU A 55 -10.38 -7.39 -9.77
CA LEU A 55 -11.57 -7.80 -10.52
C LEU A 55 -12.36 -6.59 -11.04
N ALA A 56 -12.44 -5.51 -10.26
CA ALA A 56 -13.26 -4.36 -10.62
C ALA A 56 -12.59 -3.48 -11.68
N ALA A 57 -13.34 -3.11 -12.72
CA ALA A 57 -12.88 -2.13 -13.70
C ALA A 57 -13.01 -0.67 -13.20
N ASP A 58 -13.82 -0.47 -12.16
CA ASP A 58 -14.08 0.83 -11.54
C ASP A 58 -13.83 0.72 -10.02
N PRO A 59 -12.58 0.92 -9.57
CA PRO A 59 -12.21 0.85 -8.17
C PRO A 59 -12.86 1.94 -7.31
N GLU A 60 -13.14 3.11 -7.86
CA GLU A 60 -13.72 4.25 -7.13
C GLU A 60 -15.19 3.99 -6.78
N GLY A 61 -15.97 3.47 -7.73
CA GLY A 61 -17.37 3.09 -7.50
C GLY A 61 -17.57 1.85 -6.63
N LEU A 62 -16.49 1.12 -6.26
CA LEU A 62 -16.59 -0.07 -5.42
C LEU A 62 -17.12 0.23 -4.02
N ARG A 63 -16.75 1.38 -3.44
CA ARG A 63 -17.09 1.72 -2.06
C ARG A 63 -18.59 1.68 -1.84
N ASP A 64 -19.34 2.37 -2.69
CA ASP A 64 -20.78 2.48 -2.56
C ASP A 64 -21.48 1.21 -3.06
N ARG A 65 -21.03 0.65 -4.19
CA ARG A 65 -21.62 -0.56 -4.78
C ARG A 65 -21.51 -1.78 -3.87
N LEU A 66 -20.38 -1.97 -3.20
CA LEU A 66 -20.14 -3.12 -2.33
C LEU A 66 -20.26 -2.78 -0.84
N ARG A 67 -20.60 -1.53 -0.49
CA ARG A 67 -20.65 -1.04 0.91
C ARG A 67 -19.38 -1.43 1.66
N LEU A 68 -18.24 -1.04 1.09
CA LEU A 68 -16.94 -1.32 1.69
C LEU A 68 -16.81 -0.59 3.03
N SER A 69 -16.22 -1.27 4.01
CA SER A 69 -15.80 -0.59 5.24
C SER A 69 -14.71 0.44 4.94
N ASN A 70 -14.51 1.39 5.86
CA ASN A 70 -13.45 2.40 5.71
C ASN A 70 -12.07 1.75 5.53
N ARG A 71 -11.78 0.67 6.26
CA ARG A 71 -10.52 -0.08 6.12
C ARG A 71 -10.38 -0.73 4.74
N GLU A 72 -11.44 -1.37 4.24
CA GLU A 72 -11.43 -1.99 2.91
C GLU A 72 -11.21 -0.94 1.81
N ALA A 73 -11.91 0.20 1.88
CA ALA A 73 -11.75 1.29 0.93
C ALA A 73 -10.32 1.88 0.96
N GLN A 74 -9.74 2.06 2.16
CA GLN A 74 -8.37 2.53 2.32
C GLN A 74 -7.34 1.56 1.72
N ARG A 75 -7.51 0.25 1.94
CA ARG A 75 -6.64 -0.78 1.32
C ARG A 75 -6.66 -0.70 -0.20
N ILE A 76 -7.85 -0.57 -0.80
CA ILE A 76 -7.98 -0.47 -2.27
C ILE A 76 -7.36 0.84 -2.78
N ALA A 77 -7.59 1.97 -2.11
CA ALA A 77 -7.03 3.26 -2.50
C ALA A 77 -5.49 3.26 -2.45
N ALA A 78 -4.88 2.63 -1.43
CA ALA A 78 -3.44 2.55 -1.27
C ALA A 78 -2.73 1.82 -2.43
N LEU A 79 -3.40 0.87 -3.07
CA LEU A 79 -2.88 0.14 -4.24
C LEU A 79 -2.72 1.02 -5.48
N GLY A 80 -3.53 2.08 -5.62
CA GLY A 80 -3.44 3.02 -6.73
C GLY A 80 -2.50 4.20 -6.48
N ALA A 81 -2.28 4.57 -5.22
CA ALA A 81 -1.50 5.73 -4.84
C ALA A 81 0.03 5.52 -4.85
N THR A 82 0.49 4.28 -5.05
CA THR A 82 1.91 3.92 -4.87
C THR A 82 2.47 3.30 -6.15
N PRO A 83 3.65 3.73 -6.64
CA PRO A 83 4.41 2.96 -7.61
C PRO A 83 4.60 1.50 -7.13
N PRO A 84 4.41 0.50 -8.01
CA PRO A 84 4.46 -0.89 -7.61
C PRO A 84 5.87 -1.26 -7.12
N PRO A 85 6.02 -1.87 -5.93
CA PRO A 85 7.32 -2.30 -5.45
C PRO A 85 7.87 -3.42 -6.34
N THR A 86 9.18 -3.43 -6.59
CA THR A 86 9.85 -4.47 -7.38
C THR A 86 11.12 -4.94 -6.68
N PRO A 87 11.57 -6.19 -6.90
CA PRO A 87 12.85 -6.68 -6.37
C PRO A 87 14.07 -5.88 -6.84
N GLY A 88 13.95 -5.08 -7.90
CA GLY A 88 15.02 -4.22 -8.42
C GLY A 88 15.20 -2.91 -7.66
N LEU A 89 14.26 -2.54 -6.78
CA LEU A 89 14.41 -1.36 -5.91
C LEU A 89 15.60 -1.53 -4.97
N ARG A 90 16.33 -0.45 -4.73
CA ARG A 90 17.40 -0.40 -3.74
C ARG A 90 16.81 -0.63 -2.34
N PRO A 91 17.56 -1.24 -1.40
CA PRO A 91 17.06 -1.47 -0.03
C PRO A 91 16.53 -0.21 0.66
N ALA A 92 17.17 0.95 0.46
CA ALA A 92 16.71 2.22 1.01
C ALA A 92 15.35 2.65 0.45
N GLU A 93 15.10 2.44 -0.85
CA GLU A 93 13.81 2.73 -1.50
C GLU A 93 12.71 1.82 -0.98
N GLN A 94 13.01 0.53 -0.78
CA GLN A 94 12.05 -0.42 -0.20
C GLN A 94 11.64 0.01 1.21
N LYS A 95 12.60 0.41 2.06
CA LYS A 95 12.33 0.92 3.41
C LYS A 95 11.54 2.22 3.39
N ALA A 96 11.88 3.16 2.50
CA ALA A 96 11.17 4.43 2.36
C ALA A 96 9.71 4.24 1.98
N ILE A 97 9.43 3.34 1.02
CA ILE A 97 8.06 3.02 0.61
C ILE A 97 7.33 2.30 1.76
N LEU A 98 7.95 1.29 2.38
CA LEU A 98 7.36 0.59 3.52
C LEU A 98 7.04 1.54 4.69
N TYR A 99 7.93 2.50 4.98
CA TYR A 99 7.72 3.51 6.02
C TYR A 99 6.46 4.34 5.72
N ARG A 100 6.32 4.84 4.49
CA ARG A 100 5.20 5.69 4.08
C ARG A 100 3.85 4.95 4.03
N LEU A 101 3.86 3.68 3.61
CA LEU A 101 2.63 2.88 3.47
C LEU A 101 2.22 2.16 4.75
N GLY A 102 3.19 1.79 5.57
CA GLY A 102 3.01 0.80 6.63
C GLY A 102 2.92 -0.64 6.11
N PRO A 103 2.95 -1.63 7.04
CA PRO A 103 3.09 -3.05 6.70
C PRO A 103 1.95 -3.66 5.87
N GLU A 104 0.69 -3.29 6.13
CA GLU A 104 -0.47 -3.87 5.45
C GLU A 104 -0.53 -3.45 3.98
N ALA A 105 -0.49 -2.13 3.72
CA ALA A 105 -0.49 -1.61 2.35
C ALA A 105 0.77 -2.02 1.56
N TRP A 106 1.92 -2.13 2.23
CA TRP A 106 3.12 -2.72 1.61
C TRP A 106 2.89 -4.17 1.16
N ALA A 107 2.32 -5.02 2.02
CA ALA A 107 2.07 -6.42 1.68
C ALA A 107 1.08 -6.54 0.50
N ASP A 108 0.01 -5.76 0.50
CA ASP A 108 -0.96 -5.71 -0.60
C ASP A 108 -0.31 -5.27 -1.91
N ALA A 109 0.51 -4.20 -1.88
CA ALA A 109 1.22 -3.71 -3.05
C ALA A 109 2.23 -4.73 -3.60
N VAL A 110 2.99 -5.41 -2.72
CA VAL A 110 3.94 -6.46 -3.13
C VAL A 110 3.21 -7.67 -3.72
N HIS A 111 2.10 -8.11 -3.12
CA HIS A 111 1.30 -9.20 -3.66
C HIS A 111 0.73 -8.88 -5.04
N LEU A 112 0.20 -7.66 -5.22
CA LEU A 112 -0.33 -7.22 -6.50
C LEU A 112 0.76 -7.12 -7.57
N ALA A 113 1.88 -6.48 -7.25
CA ALA A 113 3.00 -6.32 -8.17
C ALA A 113 3.58 -7.70 -8.56
N TRP A 114 3.72 -8.63 -7.62
CA TRP A 114 4.18 -9.99 -7.90
C TRP A 114 3.19 -10.79 -8.74
N ALA A 115 1.89 -10.65 -8.47
CA ALA A 115 0.85 -11.29 -9.25
C ALA A 115 0.84 -10.80 -10.71
N ARG A 116 1.07 -9.50 -10.93
CA ARG A 116 1.18 -8.88 -12.26
C ARG A 116 2.50 -9.22 -12.97
N SER A 117 3.60 -9.44 -12.24
CA SER A 117 4.88 -9.84 -12.83
C SER A 117 4.84 -11.21 -13.54
N GLN A 118 5.89 -11.51 -14.30
CA GLN A 118 6.16 -12.82 -14.90
C GLN A 118 6.94 -13.77 -13.96
N ALA A 119 7.32 -13.32 -12.76
CA ALA A 119 8.14 -14.12 -11.85
C ALA A 119 7.40 -15.38 -11.34
N PRO A 120 8.11 -16.48 -11.05
CA PRO A 120 7.50 -17.67 -10.47
C PRO A 120 6.97 -17.42 -9.03
N ARG A 121 6.08 -18.27 -8.53
CA ARG A 121 5.53 -18.18 -7.15
C ARG A 121 6.58 -18.41 -6.05
N GLY A 122 7.73 -18.98 -6.39
CA GLY A 122 8.86 -19.21 -5.48
C GLY A 122 9.98 -18.18 -5.60
N ASP A 123 9.76 -17.07 -6.29
CA ASP A 123 10.80 -16.06 -6.50
C ASP A 123 11.31 -15.46 -5.18
N ARG A 124 12.61 -15.60 -4.94
CA ARG A 124 13.27 -15.16 -3.70
C ARG A 124 13.29 -13.63 -3.55
N GLY A 125 13.31 -12.88 -4.65
CA GLY A 125 13.25 -11.42 -4.63
C GLY A 125 11.93 -10.94 -4.05
N TRP A 126 10.82 -11.45 -4.58
CA TRP A 126 9.47 -11.12 -4.10
C TRP A 126 9.21 -11.61 -2.67
N GLN A 127 9.67 -12.82 -2.32
CA GLN A 127 9.60 -13.31 -0.94
C GLN A 127 10.37 -12.42 0.04
N ARG A 128 11.52 -11.87 -0.36
CA ARG A 128 12.27 -10.91 0.49
C ARG A 128 11.48 -9.62 0.72
N LEU A 129 10.79 -9.10 -0.30
CA LEU A 129 9.94 -7.91 -0.15
C LEU A 129 8.78 -8.17 0.82
N LEU A 130 8.07 -9.28 0.69
CA LEU A 130 6.97 -9.65 1.61
C LEU A 130 7.45 -9.79 3.06
N ASN A 131 8.68 -10.26 3.26
CA ASN A 131 9.26 -10.45 4.58
C ASN A 131 9.95 -9.20 5.14
N LEU A 132 10.05 -8.10 4.38
CA LEU A 132 10.72 -6.89 4.84
C LEU A 132 10.15 -6.32 6.15
N PRO A 133 8.81 -6.21 6.36
CA PRO A 133 8.26 -5.70 7.62
C PRO A 133 8.57 -6.57 8.84
N ARG A 134 8.94 -7.84 8.63
CA ARG A 134 9.35 -8.75 9.72
C ARG A 134 10.84 -8.67 10.05
N ARG A 135 11.64 -8.20 9.10
CA ARG A 135 13.12 -8.16 9.20
C ARG A 135 13.65 -6.77 9.51
N TRP A 136 12.82 -5.75 9.35
CA TRP A 136 13.16 -4.37 9.62
C TRP A 136 12.07 -3.74 10.47
N THR A 137 12.42 -3.35 11.69
CA THR A 137 11.56 -2.55 12.55
C THR A 137 11.45 -1.15 11.94
N ILE A 138 10.23 -0.76 11.58
CA ILE A 138 9.95 0.57 11.03
C ILE A 138 10.27 1.59 12.14
N PRO A 139 11.25 2.49 11.92
CA PRO A 139 11.62 3.48 12.92
C PRO A 139 10.51 4.52 13.08
N VAL A 140 10.43 5.14 14.25
CA VAL A 140 9.51 6.25 14.50
C VAL A 140 10.27 7.55 14.28
N PHE A 141 9.69 8.48 13.52
CA PHE A 141 10.28 9.80 13.31
C PHE A 141 10.46 10.50 14.67
N PRO A 142 11.68 10.91 15.06
CA PRO A 142 11.97 11.29 16.44
C PRO A 142 11.66 12.77 16.76
N VAL A 143 11.19 13.55 15.77
CA VAL A 143 10.89 14.97 15.91
C VAL A 143 9.39 15.21 15.90
N THR A 144 8.93 16.03 16.82
CA THR A 144 7.51 16.40 16.99
C THR A 144 7.28 17.88 16.71
N GLY A 145 6.03 18.28 16.52
CA GLY A 145 5.68 19.70 16.39
C GLY A 145 6.06 20.52 17.62
N HIS A 146 6.01 19.92 18.82
CA HIS A 146 6.42 20.60 20.06
C HIS A 146 7.91 20.97 20.04
N ASP A 147 8.76 20.13 19.46
CA ASP A 147 10.19 20.42 19.32
C ASP A 147 10.43 21.65 18.43
N LEU A 148 9.61 21.80 17.40
CA LEU A 148 9.67 22.92 16.47
C LEU A 148 9.17 24.23 17.11
N LEU A 149 8.08 24.17 17.89
CA LEU A 149 7.62 25.29 18.71
C LEU A 149 8.67 25.72 19.74
N GLY A 150 9.32 24.76 20.41
CA GLY A 150 10.40 25.02 21.36
C GLY A 150 11.65 25.66 20.75
N ARG A 151 11.77 25.66 19.41
CA ARG A 151 12.82 26.34 18.65
C ARG A 151 12.38 27.71 18.09
N GLY A 152 11.22 28.22 18.53
CA GLY A 152 10.76 29.57 18.21
C GLY A 152 9.91 29.69 16.94
N MET A 153 9.53 28.57 16.31
CA MET A 153 8.62 28.61 15.17
C MET A 153 7.17 28.80 15.64
N ALA A 154 6.38 29.58 14.90
CA ALA A 154 4.97 29.81 15.23
C ALA A 154 4.11 28.60 14.86
N ALA A 155 2.99 28.43 15.57
CA ALA A 155 1.97 27.46 15.20
C ALA A 155 1.30 27.88 13.88
N GLY A 156 1.19 26.96 12.93
CA GLY A 156 0.55 27.20 11.63
C GLY A 156 0.89 26.13 10.59
N PRO A 157 0.35 26.24 9.36
CA PRO A 157 0.62 25.30 8.28
C PRO A 157 2.10 25.08 7.98
N GLU A 158 2.90 26.16 8.07
CA GLU A 158 4.35 26.13 7.87
C GLU A 158 5.07 25.16 8.82
N LEU A 159 4.59 25.02 10.05
CA LEU A 159 5.14 24.06 11.01
C LEU A 159 4.98 22.62 10.52
N GLY A 160 3.80 22.29 9.98
CA GLY A 160 3.51 20.98 9.42
C GLY A 160 4.36 20.69 8.19
N GLU A 161 4.50 21.66 7.29
CA GLU A 161 5.38 21.54 6.11
C GLU A 161 6.84 21.34 6.50
N ARG A 162 7.31 22.07 7.52
CA ARG A 162 8.67 21.93 8.03
C ARG A 162 8.91 20.55 8.64
N LEU A 163 7.95 20.00 9.39
CA LEU A 163 8.02 18.61 9.87
C LEU A 163 8.13 17.62 8.72
N HIS A 164 7.29 17.74 7.69
CA HIS A 164 7.34 16.86 6.53
C HIS A 164 8.68 16.93 5.80
N ARG A 165 9.25 18.14 5.62
CA ARG A 165 10.58 18.30 5.00
C ARG A 165 11.68 17.63 5.82
N LEU A 166 11.63 17.75 7.15
CA LEU A 166 12.59 17.08 8.03
C LEU A 166 12.45 15.56 7.99
N GLU A 167 11.22 15.05 7.94
CA GLU A 167 10.92 13.64 7.82
C GLU A 167 11.40 13.07 6.48
N ASP A 168 11.14 13.76 5.36
CA ASP A 168 11.64 13.39 4.05
C ASP A 168 13.16 13.35 3.99
N TRP A 169 13.82 14.34 4.60
CA TRP A 169 15.28 14.33 4.72
C TRP A 169 15.77 13.16 5.57
N TRP A 170 15.12 12.88 6.70
CA TRP A 170 15.47 11.75 7.56
C TRP A 170 15.32 10.40 6.85
N ILE A 171 14.26 10.23 6.05
CA ILE A 171 14.07 9.08 5.16
C ILE A 171 15.21 8.99 4.13
N ALA A 172 15.58 10.11 3.50
CA ALA A 172 16.68 10.15 2.52
C ALA A 172 18.04 9.78 3.13
N MET A 173 18.22 10.01 4.43
CA MET A 173 19.40 9.62 5.22
C MET A 173 19.33 8.18 5.77
N ASP A 174 18.44 7.34 5.23
CA ASP A 174 18.20 5.94 5.65
C ASP A 174 17.84 5.81 7.14
N PHE A 175 17.06 6.78 7.65
CA PHE A 175 16.51 6.79 9.01
C PHE A 175 17.57 6.84 10.13
N LYS A 176 18.81 7.20 9.80
CA LYS A 176 19.94 7.21 10.75
C LYS A 176 19.99 8.44 11.65
N PRO A 177 19.72 9.67 11.15
CA PRO A 177 19.87 10.86 12.00
C PRO A 177 18.96 10.80 13.23
N GLY A 178 19.53 11.13 14.38
CA GLY A 178 18.81 11.28 15.64
C GLY A 178 18.11 12.63 15.75
N LYS A 179 17.28 12.78 16.78
CA LYS A 179 16.53 14.01 17.06
C LYS A 179 17.39 15.29 17.04
N VAL A 180 18.58 15.23 17.66
CA VAL A 180 19.50 16.38 17.74
C VAL A 180 20.00 16.79 16.36
N GLU A 181 20.40 15.84 15.52
CA GLU A 181 20.89 16.08 14.17
C GLU A 181 19.79 16.65 13.26
N ILE A 182 18.58 16.09 13.34
CA ILE A 182 17.41 16.58 12.58
C ILE A 182 17.06 18.01 12.99
N LEU A 183 17.00 18.30 14.29
CA LEU A 183 16.70 19.66 14.78
C LEU A 183 17.83 20.66 14.53
N GLY A 184 19.08 20.22 14.39
CA GLY A 184 20.21 21.06 13.98
C GLY A 184 20.08 21.58 12.55
N ARG A 185 19.29 20.93 11.70
CA ARG A 185 19.01 21.40 10.33
C ARG A 185 18.15 22.66 10.30
N LEU A 186 17.31 22.88 11.32
CA LEU A 186 16.45 24.07 11.41
C LEU A 186 17.27 25.36 11.46
N THR A 187 18.43 25.33 12.11
CA THR A 187 19.32 26.49 12.25
C THR A 187 20.17 26.74 11.00
N ALA A 188 20.43 25.70 10.20
CA ALA A 188 21.22 25.81 8.97
C ALA A 188 20.43 26.35 7.77
N GLU A 189 19.10 26.22 7.77
CA GLU A 189 18.20 26.71 6.71
C GLU A 189 17.62 28.11 7.00
N GLY A 190 17.95 28.70 8.14
CA GLY A 190 17.42 29.99 8.61
C GLY A 190 18.39 31.17 8.51
N ASN A 191 19.46 31.03 7.72
CA ASN A 191 20.48 32.06 7.46
C ASN A 191 20.67 32.24 5.96
#